data_AF-A0A3S0AXU0-F1
#
_entry.id   AF-A0A3S0AXU0-F1
#
_cell.length_a   1.000
_cell.length_b   1.000
_cell.length_c   1.000
_cell.angle_alpha   90.00
_cell.angle_beta   90.00
_cell.angle_gamma   90.00
#
_symmetry.space_group_name_H-M   'P 1'
#
loop_
_entity.id
_entity.type
_entity.pdbx_description
1 polymer ?
#
loop_
_entity_poly.entity_id
_entity_poly.type
_entity_poly.pdbx_seq_one_letter_code
_entity_poly.pdbx_strand_id
1 'polypeptide(L)'
;MEPIKGLFDGTNVLLKDHTEIPLTEIKKVRIEIEPYLLFPVCQETVSGSFIDIDTQIIYPYTVEKNVDKHQLVYGKKRQTRIMHYIAYGSNEIRRKPDLRRSHTVQLIGYRHVTLELKNRKEITVDFDGNCIVMPEEAIQLNDGQEIKPLVEFYDRPSELINVFKKAQIEVYAK
;
A
#
# COMPACT_ATOMS: atom_id res chain seq x y z
N MET A 1 -12.15 -19.22 10.27
CA MET A 1 -11.92 -18.38 9.06
C MET A 1 -10.44 -18.47 8.73
N GLU A 2 -10.01 -18.39 7.47
CA GLU A 2 -8.58 -18.51 7.14
C GLU A 2 -7.78 -17.34 7.76
N PRO A 3 -6.64 -17.63 8.41
CA PRO A 3 -5.80 -16.59 9.00
C PRO A 3 -5.12 -15.75 7.92
N ILE A 4 -4.92 -14.46 8.21
CA ILE A 4 -4.16 -13.52 7.38
C ILE A 4 -2.89 -13.18 8.14
N LYS A 5 -1.73 -13.58 7.60
CA LYS A 5 -0.43 -13.47 8.28
C LYS A 5 -0.17 -12.04 8.78
N GLY A 6 -0.08 -11.89 10.10
CA GLY A 6 0.21 -10.63 10.78
C GLY A 6 -0.94 -9.62 10.81
N LEU A 7 -2.18 -10.06 10.53
CA LEU A 7 -3.36 -9.19 10.51
C LEU A 7 -4.61 -9.85 11.11
N PHE A 8 -4.75 -11.17 10.97
CA PHE A 8 -5.88 -11.92 11.48
C PHE A 8 -5.47 -13.35 11.82
N ASP A 9 -5.71 -13.80 13.05
CA ASP A 9 -5.30 -15.14 13.51
C ASP A 9 -6.37 -16.24 13.28
N GLY A 10 -7.55 -15.87 12.77
CA GLY A 10 -8.71 -16.76 12.65
C GLY A 10 -9.90 -16.33 13.52
N THR A 11 -9.66 -15.55 14.56
CA THR A 11 -10.64 -15.06 15.55
C THR A 11 -10.48 -13.58 15.93
N ASN A 12 -9.27 -13.05 15.87
CA ASN A 12 -8.91 -11.70 16.29
C ASN A 12 -8.23 -10.93 15.17
N VAL A 13 -8.50 -9.63 15.09
CA VAL A 13 -7.69 -8.68 14.32
C VAL A 13 -6.44 -8.36 15.12
N LEU A 14 -5.28 -8.47 14.48
CA LEU A 14 -3.99 -8.18 15.08
C LEU A 14 -3.55 -6.77 14.67
N LEU A 15 -3.33 -5.90 15.66
CA LEU A 15 -2.74 -4.59 15.45
C LEU A 15 -1.21 -4.67 15.46
N LYS A 16 -0.55 -3.60 14.99
CA LYS A 16 0.92 -3.52 14.94
C LYS A 16 1.59 -3.61 16.30
N ASP A 17 0.95 -3.09 17.34
CA ASP A 17 1.43 -3.15 18.72
C ASP A 17 1.16 -4.53 19.36
N HIS A 18 0.77 -5.52 18.56
CA HIS A 18 0.35 -6.85 18.97
C HIS A 18 -0.93 -6.88 19.82
N THR A 19 -1.69 -5.77 19.87
CA THR A 19 -3.02 -5.80 20.46
C THR A 19 -3.94 -6.66 19.61
N GLU A 20 -4.64 -7.58 20.27
CA GLU A 20 -5.63 -8.46 19.64
C GLU A 20 -7.03 -7.90 19.88
N ILE A 21 -7.80 -7.71 18.82
CA ILE A 21 -9.19 -7.27 18.88
C ILE A 21 -10.09 -8.43 18.45
N PRO A 22 -10.86 -9.05 19.36
CA PRO A 22 -11.78 -10.11 18.99
C PRO A 22 -12.86 -9.61 18.04
N LEU A 23 -13.21 -10.40 17.01
CA LEU A 23 -14.29 -10.06 16.09
C LEU A 23 -15.63 -9.79 16.82
N THR A 24 -15.85 -10.47 17.94
CA THR A 24 -17.05 -10.33 18.78
C THR A 24 -17.16 -8.96 19.46
N GLU A 25 -16.07 -8.20 19.59
CA GLU A 25 -16.06 -6.86 20.18
C GLU A 25 -16.29 -5.76 19.14
N ILE A 26 -16.16 -6.08 17.86
CA ILE A 26 -16.34 -5.14 16.76
C ILE A 26 -17.84 -4.99 16.48
N LYS A 27 -18.32 -3.75 16.47
CA LYS A 27 -19.71 -3.42 16.18
C LYS A 27 -19.92 -3.16 14.69
N LYS A 28 -19.07 -2.33 14.10
CA LYS A 28 -19.09 -2.02 12.66
C LYS A 28 -17.72 -1.54 12.19
N VAL A 29 -17.52 -1.55 10.88
CA VAL A 29 -16.25 -1.23 10.23
C VAL A 29 -16.48 -0.14 9.20
N ARG A 30 -15.70 0.95 9.32
CA ARG A 30 -15.66 2.05 8.36
C ARG A 30 -14.46 1.87 7.43
N ILE A 31 -14.68 2.00 6.14
CA ILE A 31 -13.62 2.04 5.13
C ILE A 31 -13.54 3.47 4.57
N GLU A 32 -12.34 4.03 4.55
CA GLU A 32 -12.04 5.30 3.91
C GLU A 32 -11.01 5.05 2.79
N ILE A 33 -11.22 5.65 1.61
CA ILE A 33 -10.30 5.48 0.48
C ILE A 33 -9.47 6.74 0.33
N GLU A 34 -8.18 6.64 0.59
CA GLU A 34 -7.23 7.74 0.43
C GLU A 34 -6.48 7.62 -0.90
N PRO A 35 -6.41 8.69 -1.71
CA PRO A 35 -5.76 8.65 -3.01
C PRO A 35 -4.22 8.67 -2.89
N TYR A 36 -3.55 7.81 -3.65
CA TYR A 36 -2.09 7.82 -3.80
C TYR A 36 -1.66 7.53 -5.24
N LEU A 37 -0.46 7.97 -5.57
CA LEU A 37 0.16 7.79 -6.88
C LEU A 37 1.25 6.73 -6.80
N LEU A 38 1.13 5.71 -7.63
CA LEU A 38 2.09 4.63 -7.79
C LEU A 38 3.00 4.92 -8.99
N PHE A 39 4.27 5.17 -8.71
CA PHE A 39 5.29 5.44 -9.71
C PHE A 39 6.13 4.18 -9.96
N PRO A 40 6.37 3.81 -11.23
CA PRO A 40 7.30 2.74 -11.56
C PRO A 40 8.75 3.16 -11.24
N VAL A 41 9.56 2.21 -10.80
CA VAL A 41 11.00 2.38 -10.60
C VAL A 41 11.74 1.61 -11.70
N CYS A 42 12.80 2.20 -12.23
CA CYS A 42 13.70 1.55 -13.18
C CYS A 42 15.07 1.26 -12.52
N GLN A 43 15.86 0.34 -13.05
CA GLN A 43 17.24 0.11 -12.60
C GLN A 43 18.23 0.61 -13.65
N GLU A 44 19.25 1.35 -13.21
CA GLU A 44 20.38 1.74 -14.05
C GLU A 44 21.37 0.58 -14.17
N THR A 45 21.74 0.27 -15.40
CA THR A 45 22.70 -0.77 -15.75
C THR A 45 24.12 -0.22 -15.78
N VAL A 46 25.13 -1.11 -15.77
CA VAL A 46 26.56 -0.75 -15.90
C VAL A 46 26.83 0.16 -17.11
N SER A 47 26.07 -0.02 -18.19
CA SER A 47 26.19 0.76 -19.43
C SER A 47 25.50 2.13 -19.39
N GLY A 48 24.88 2.50 -18.27
CA GLY A 48 24.11 3.74 -18.11
C GLY A 48 22.72 3.71 -18.75
N SER A 49 22.25 2.54 -19.18
CA SER A 49 20.87 2.36 -19.68
C SER A 49 19.91 2.00 -18.54
N PHE A 50 18.61 2.29 -18.72
CA PHE A 50 17.56 2.01 -17.74
C PHE A 50 16.70 0.82 -18.18
N ILE A 51 16.44 -0.11 -17.26
CA ILE A 51 15.51 -1.23 -17.43
C ILE A 51 14.34 -1.11 -16.44
N ASP A 52 13.16 -1.52 -16.86
CA ASP A 52 11.99 -1.58 -15.98
C ASP A 52 12.12 -2.76 -15.01
N ILE A 53 11.74 -2.54 -13.75
CA ILE A 53 11.71 -3.56 -12.69
C ILE A 53 10.33 -3.55 -12.02
N ASP A 54 9.99 -4.61 -11.30
CA ASP A 54 8.68 -4.74 -10.63
C ASP A 54 8.53 -3.85 -9.37
N THR A 55 9.58 -3.08 -9.03
CA THR A 55 9.56 -2.16 -7.89
C THR A 55 8.75 -0.89 -8.22
N GLN A 56 7.96 -0.46 -7.26
CA GLN A 56 7.13 0.76 -7.36
C GLN A 56 7.25 1.57 -6.07
N ILE A 57 7.03 2.87 -6.18
CA ILE A 57 6.96 3.78 -5.03
C ILE A 57 5.63 4.50 -5.01
N ILE A 58 5.23 4.90 -3.82
CA ILE A 58 3.98 5.61 -3.61
C ILE A 58 4.22 7.04 -3.17
N TYR A 59 3.37 7.95 -3.65
CA TYR A 59 3.27 9.32 -3.15
C TYR A 59 1.84 9.64 -2.76
N PRO A 60 1.62 10.42 -1.69
CA PRO A 60 0.30 10.93 -1.39
C PRO A 60 -0.21 11.78 -2.56
N TYR A 61 -1.49 11.62 -2.91
CA TYR A 61 -2.11 12.47 -3.91
C TYR A 61 -2.50 13.80 -3.27
N THR A 62 -1.77 14.87 -3.61
CA THR A 62 -1.87 16.18 -2.95
C THR A 62 -2.74 17.20 -3.69
N VAL A 63 -3.51 16.79 -4.71
CA VAL A 63 -4.23 17.73 -5.58
C VAL A 63 -5.63 18.05 -5.02
N GLU A 64 -6.02 19.33 -5.05
CA GLU A 64 -7.30 19.85 -4.51
C GLU A 64 -8.58 19.27 -5.14
N LYS A 65 -8.49 18.64 -6.32
CA LYS A 65 -9.65 18.01 -6.96
C LYS A 65 -9.92 16.64 -6.34
N ASN A 66 -11.08 16.52 -5.69
CA ASN A 66 -11.65 15.25 -5.25
C ASN A 66 -11.59 14.22 -6.39
N VAL A 67 -10.93 13.10 -6.12
CA VAL A 67 -10.83 11.99 -7.07
C VAL A 67 -12.10 11.13 -6.95
N ASP A 68 -12.68 10.80 -8.09
CA ASP A 68 -13.81 9.86 -8.15
C ASP A 68 -13.38 8.46 -7.63
N LYS A 69 -14.20 7.85 -6.76
CA LYS A 69 -13.95 6.51 -6.18
C LYS A 69 -13.74 5.46 -7.27
N HIS A 70 -14.43 5.54 -8.41
CA HIS A 70 -14.20 4.62 -9.53
C HIS A 70 -12.80 4.78 -10.12
N GLN A 71 -12.27 6.01 -10.21
CA GLN A 71 -10.92 6.26 -10.72
C GLN A 71 -9.83 5.71 -9.81
N LEU A 72 -10.10 5.68 -8.49
CA LEU A 72 -9.20 5.11 -7.49
C LEU A 72 -9.18 3.59 -7.49
N VAL A 73 -10.35 2.96 -7.69
CA VAL A 73 -10.47 1.49 -7.69
C VAL A 73 -9.92 0.87 -8.98
N TYR A 74 -10.13 1.50 -10.14
CA TYR A 74 -9.68 0.97 -11.43
C TYR A 74 -8.28 1.44 -11.86
N GLY A 75 -7.60 2.25 -11.04
CA GLY A 75 -6.20 2.63 -11.28
C GLY A 75 -6.01 3.58 -12.46
N LYS A 76 -6.54 4.80 -12.37
CA LYS A 76 -6.41 5.79 -13.46
C LYS A 76 -4.94 6.05 -13.81
N LYS A 77 -4.57 5.76 -15.07
CA LYS A 77 -3.22 6.00 -15.58
C LYS A 77 -3.01 7.48 -15.92
N ARG A 78 -1.87 8.04 -15.50
CA ARG A 78 -1.41 9.40 -15.80
C ARG A 78 0.01 9.34 -16.35
N GLN A 79 0.37 10.33 -17.16
CA GLN A 79 1.73 10.46 -17.67
C GLN A 79 2.54 11.39 -16.78
N THR A 80 3.82 11.06 -16.55
CA THR A 80 4.79 11.90 -15.85
C THR A 80 6.11 11.94 -16.63
N ARG A 81 6.85 13.04 -16.48
CA ARG A 81 8.23 13.18 -16.98
C ARG A 81 9.26 13.00 -15.86
N ILE A 82 8.83 12.51 -14.70
CA ILE A 82 9.72 12.19 -13.59
C ILE A 82 9.99 10.70 -13.63
N MET A 83 11.26 10.33 -13.72
CA MET A 83 11.73 8.97 -13.61
C MET A 83 12.25 8.73 -12.20
N HIS A 84 11.86 7.60 -11.63
CA HIS A 84 12.43 7.06 -10.40
C HIS A 84 13.31 5.88 -10.74
N TYR A 85 14.53 5.84 -10.20
CA TYR A 85 15.48 4.80 -10.57
C TYR A 85 16.45 4.45 -9.44
N ILE A 86 16.89 3.19 -9.42
CA ILE A 86 18.00 2.73 -8.59
C ILE A 86 19.28 2.83 -9.43
N ALA A 87 20.25 3.63 -8.97
CA ALA A 87 21.52 3.80 -9.70
C ALA A 87 22.36 2.52 -9.64
N TYR A 88 23.22 2.29 -10.64
CA TYR A 88 24.08 1.11 -10.65
C TYR A 88 24.98 1.08 -9.41
N GLY A 89 24.97 -0.03 -8.66
CA GLY A 89 25.74 -0.19 -7.42
C GLY A 89 25.19 0.60 -6.23
N SER A 90 24.01 1.22 -6.36
CA SER A 90 23.30 1.89 -5.28
C SER A 90 22.08 1.09 -4.85
N ASN A 91 21.67 1.28 -3.60
CA ASN A 91 20.42 0.75 -3.05
C ASN A 91 19.37 1.87 -2.86
N GLU A 92 19.63 3.08 -3.38
CA GLU A 92 18.76 4.23 -3.22
C GLU A 92 17.95 4.49 -4.49
N ILE A 93 16.68 4.82 -4.34
CA ILE A 93 15.84 5.36 -5.40
C ILE A 93 16.11 6.85 -5.50
N ARG A 94 16.58 7.24 -6.68
CA ARG A 94 16.78 8.62 -7.08
C ARG A 94 15.65 9.03 -8.01
N ARG A 95 15.39 10.33 -8.08
CA ARG A 95 14.45 10.91 -9.03
C ARG A 95 15.17 11.87 -9.97
N LYS A 96 14.82 11.85 -11.25
CA LYS A 96 15.25 12.87 -12.21
C LYS A 96 14.20 13.11 -13.30
N PRO A 97 14.18 14.30 -13.93
CA PRO A 97 13.41 14.50 -15.14
C PRO A 97 13.92 13.60 -16.27
N ASP A 98 13.01 12.91 -16.96
CA ASP A 98 13.27 12.26 -18.24
C ASP A 98 12.56 13.06 -19.35
N LEU A 99 13.37 13.81 -20.09
CA LEU A 99 12.87 14.63 -21.20
C LEU A 99 12.61 13.81 -22.46
N ARG A 100 13.13 12.59 -22.55
CA ARG A 100 13.05 11.74 -23.73
C ARG A 100 11.84 10.81 -23.68
N ARG A 101 11.55 10.24 -22.51
CA ARG A 101 10.45 9.29 -22.32
C ARG A 101 9.41 9.83 -21.35
N SER A 102 8.18 9.34 -21.48
CA SER A 102 7.09 9.63 -20.56
C SER A 102 6.78 8.34 -19.81
N HIS A 103 6.62 8.43 -18.50
CA HIS A 103 6.35 7.29 -17.63
C HIS A 103 4.87 7.27 -17.26
N THR A 104 4.34 6.05 -17.11
CA THR A 104 2.94 5.87 -16.71
C THR A 104 2.86 5.66 -15.21
N VAL A 105 2.18 6.58 -14.53
CA VAL A 105 1.86 6.57 -13.10
C VAL A 105 0.42 6.11 -12.93
N GLN A 106 0.14 5.35 -11.87
CA GLN A 106 -1.21 4.93 -11.56
C GLN A 106 -1.73 5.71 -10.35
N LEU A 107 -2.94 6.27 -10.45
CA LEU A 107 -3.65 6.82 -9.31
C LEU A 107 -4.55 5.72 -8.74
N ILE A 108 -4.27 5.31 -7.52
CA ILE A 108 -4.96 4.24 -6.82
C ILE A 108 -5.43 4.69 -5.44
N GLY A 109 -6.39 3.98 -4.87
CA GLY A 109 -6.96 4.28 -3.55
C GLY A 109 -6.51 3.29 -2.49
N TYR A 110 -5.99 3.79 -1.37
CA TYR A 110 -5.56 2.96 -0.24
C TYR A 110 -6.71 2.91 0.74
N ARG A 111 -7.04 1.72 1.23
CA ARG A 111 -8.20 1.53 2.10
C ARG A 111 -7.73 1.64 3.55
N HIS A 112 -8.10 2.74 4.19
CA HIS A 112 -8.05 2.87 5.64
C HIS A 112 -9.25 2.15 6.22
N VAL A 113 -9.02 1.37 7.27
CA VAL A 113 -10.08 0.64 7.98
C VAL A 113 -10.11 1.10 9.42
N THR A 114 -11.26 1.56 9.86
CA THR A 114 -11.51 1.93 11.25
C THR A 114 -12.56 0.98 11.83
N LEU A 115 -12.22 0.34 12.94
CA LEU A 115 -13.14 -0.49 13.72
C LEU A 115 -13.86 0.38 14.73
N GLU A 116 -15.20 0.37 14.71
CA GLU A 116 -15.99 0.85 15.85
C GLU A 116 -16.27 -0.35 16.74
N LEU A 117 -15.73 -0.32 17.96
CA LEU A 117 -15.98 -1.35 18.97
C LEU A 117 -17.35 -1.15 19.64
N LYS A 118 -17.86 -2.20 20.30
CA LYS A 118 -19.13 -2.16 21.05
C LYS A 118 -19.15 -1.11 22.16
N ASN A 119 -17.98 -0.80 22.74
CA ASN A 119 -17.79 0.27 23.73
C ASN A 119 -17.72 1.69 23.11
N ARG A 120 -17.97 1.82 21.80
CA ARG A 120 -17.89 3.06 20.99
C ARG A 120 -16.50 3.64 20.83
N LYS A 121 -15.44 2.93 21.22
CA LYS A 121 -14.07 3.28 20.87
C LYS A 121 -13.87 3.03 19.38
N GLU A 122 -13.29 4.01 18.69
CA GLU A 122 -12.81 3.82 17.33
C GLU A 122 -11.32 3.44 17.37
N ILE A 123 -10.93 2.45 16.59
CA ILE A 123 -9.54 2.03 16.42
C ILE A 123 -9.24 1.94 14.94
N THR A 124 -8.26 2.70 14.48
CA THR A 124 -7.74 2.56 13.12
C THR A 124 -6.86 1.31 13.07
N VAL A 125 -7.18 0.42 12.12
CA VAL A 125 -6.31 -0.71 11.80
C VAL A 125 -5.22 -0.17 10.91
N ASP A 126 -4.09 0.19 11.51
CA ASP A 126 -2.92 0.57 10.74
C ASP A 126 -2.35 -0.69 10.08
N PHE A 127 -2.59 -0.85 8.79
CA PHE A 127 -2.04 -1.96 8.02
C PHE A 127 -0.56 -1.79 7.67
N ASP A 128 0.16 -0.82 8.28
CA ASP A 128 1.60 -0.58 7.99
C ASP A 128 2.52 -1.71 8.45
N GLY A 129 1.97 -2.90 8.70
CA GLY A 129 2.73 -4.12 8.68
C GLY A 129 3.13 -4.59 7.28
N ASN A 130 2.36 -4.36 6.20
CA ASN A 130 2.67 -4.94 4.87
C ASN A 130 1.89 -4.42 3.64
N CYS A 131 1.00 -3.43 3.75
CA CYS A 131 0.29 -2.97 2.54
C CYS A 131 0.94 -1.80 1.82
N ILE A 132 1.85 -1.10 2.49
CA ILE A 132 2.68 -0.01 2.03
C ILE A 132 3.46 0.37 3.29
N VAL A 133 4.77 0.14 3.34
CA VAL A 133 5.62 0.94 4.23
C VAL A 133 5.99 2.15 3.38
N MET A 134 5.44 3.33 3.72
CA MET A 134 6.00 4.57 3.20
C MET A 134 7.45 4.67 3.69
N PRO A 135 8.46 4.69 2.81
CA PRO A 135 9.82 4.86 3.27
C PRO A 135 10.12 6.35 3.28
N GLU A 136 10.07 6.94 4.47
CA GLU A 136 11.21 7.76 4.83
C GLU A 136 12.39 6.80 5.02
N GLU A 137 13.22 6.72 3.99
CA GLU A 137 14.65 6.33 4.05
C GLU A 137 15.12 4.85 4.01
N ALA A 138 14.42 3.87 3.41
CA ALA A 138 15.06 2.58 3.00
C ALA A 138 14.31 1.78 1.92
N ILE A 139 15.06 1.12 1.01
CA ILE A 139 14.58 0.79 -0.34
C ILE A 139 14.81 -0.67 -0.79
N GLN A 140 15.74 -1.45 -0.24
CA GLN A 140 15.89 -2.91 -0.47
C GLN A 140 16.99 -3.48 0.46
N LEU A 141 16.98 -4.80 0.74
CA LEU A 141 18.00 -5.54 1.50
C LEU A 141 18.77 -6.49 0.58
N ASN A 142 20.10 -6.55 0.74
CA ASN A 142 20.95 -7.53 0.08
C ASN A 142 21.21 -8.71 1.03
N ASP A 143 20.94 -9.95 0.61
CA ASP A 143 21.15 -11.19 1.37
C ASP A 143 22.09 -12.13 0.60
N GLY A 144 23.39 -11.87 0.67
CA GLY A 144 24.41 -12.64 -0.05
C GLY A 144 24.41 -12.38 -1.57
N GLN A 145 24.06 -13.38 -2.39
CA GLN A 145 23.76 -13.23 -3.83
C GLN A 145 22.27 -13.00 -4.12
N GLU A 146 21.42 -13.03 -3.10
CA GLU A 146 19.99 -12.78 -3.24
C GLU A 146 19.65 -11.36 -2.80
N ILE A 147 19.11 -10.57 -3.71
CA ILE A 147 18.46 -9.30 -3.36
C ILE A 147 17.07 -9.64 -2.84
N LYS A 148 16.78 -9.33 -1.57
CA LYS A 148 15.46 -9.54 -0.98
C LYS A 148 14.63 -8.25 -1.10
N PRO A 149 13.45 -8.32 -1.74
CA PRO A 149 12.69 -7.14 -2.09
C PRO A 149 12.05 -6.48 -0.87
N LEU A 150 11.86 -5.17 -0.97
CA LEU A 150 10.82 -4.48 -0.20
C LEU A 150 9.47 -5.14 -0.57
N VAL A 151 8.71 -5.53 0.45
CA VAL A 151 7.66 -6.56 0.42
C VAL A 151 6.64 -6.42 -0.72
N GLU A 152 6.19 -7.55 -1.27
CA GLU A 152 5.13 -7.64 -2.27
C GLU A 152 3.86 -6.87 -1.84
N PHE A 153 3.25 -6.15 -2.79
CA PHE A 153 1.97 -5.47 -2.56
C PHE A 153 0.84 -6.50 -2.40
N TYR A 154 0.22 -6.53 -1.22
CA TYR A 154 -0.97 -7.32 -0.94
C TYR A 154 -2.12 -6.39 -0.54
N ASP A 155 -3.31 -6.55 -1.15
CA ASP A 155 -4.52 -5.81 -0.76
C ASP A 155 -5.16 -6.40 0.51
N ARG A 156 -4.39 -6.42 1.61
CA ARG A 156 -4.82 -6.98 2.90
C ARG A 156 -6.03 -6.28 3.53
N PRO A 157 -6.29 -4.97 3.30
CA PRO A 157 -7.55 -4.37 3.68
C PRO A 157 -8.74 -5.10 3.05
N SER A 158 -8.67 -5.45 1.76
CA SER A 158 -9.74 -6.23 1.11
C SER A 158 -9.91 -7.63 1.71
N GLU A 159 -8.81 -8.31 2.05
CA GLU A 159 -8.87 -9.61 2.72
C GLU A 159 -9.57 -9.50 4.09
N LEU A 160 -9.21 -8.49 4.88
CA LEU A 160 -9.82 -8.28 6.19
C LEU A 160 -11.28 -7.83 6.09
N ILE A 161 -11.63 -7.02 5.09
CA ILE A 161 -13.03 -6.67 4.78
C ILE A 161 -13.86 -7.93 4.49
N ASN A 162 -13.29 -8.91 3.78
CA ASN A 162 -13.96 -10.18 3.52
C ASN A 162 -14.14 -11.00 4.80
N VAL A 163 -13.20 -10.95 5.74
CA VAL A 163 -13.35 -11.53 7.08
C VAL A 163 -14.54 -10.87 7.79
N PHE A 164 -14.60 -9.55 7.89
CA PHE A 164 -15.71 -8.85 8.57
C PHE A 164 -17.08 -9.18 7.98
N LYS A 165 -17.19 -9.21 6.64
CA LYS A 165 -18.43 -9.61 5.96
C LYS A 165 -18.85 -11.04 6.29
N LYS A 166 -17.90 -11.99 6.30
CA LYS A 166 -18.14 -13.39 6.69
C LYS A 166 -18.56 -13.51 8.16
N ALA A 167 -18.05 -12.64 9.03
CA ALA A 167 -18.43 -12.55 10.44
C ALA A 167 -19.73 -11.77 10.68
N GLN A 168 -20.44 -11.34 9.62
CA GLN A 168 -21.67 -10.55 9.68
C GLN A 168 -21.52 -9.21 10.40
N ILE A 169 -20.32 -8.64 10.41
CA ILE A 169 -20.06 -7.29 10.92
C ILE A 169 -20.44 -6.29 9.83
N GLU A 170 -21.16 -5.23 10.20
CA GLU A 170 -21.53 -4.18 9.25
C GLU A 170 -20.28 -3.47 8.71
N VAL A 171 -20.16 -3.39 7.39
CA VAL A 171 -19.06 -2.69 6.71
C VAL A 171 -19.64 -1.59 5.83
N TYR A 172 -19.20 -0.35 6.03
CA TYR A 172 -19.63 0.80 5.24
C TYR A 172 -18.44 1.64 4.76
N ALA A 173 -18.61 2.30 3.62
CA ALA A 173 -17.59 3.16 3.02
C ALA A 173 -17.96 4.64 3.20
N LYS A 174 -16.98 5.47 3.58
CA LYS A 174 -17.10 6.92 3.58
C LYS A 174 -16.51 7.50 2.29
#